data_AF-A0A2U2HEE3-F1
#
_entry.id   AF-A0A2U2HEE3-F1
#
_cell.length_a   1.000
_cell.length_b   1.000
_cell.length_c   1.000
_cell.angle_alpha   90.00
_cell.angle_beta   90.00
_cell.angle_gamma   90.00
#
_symmetry.space_group_name_H-M   'P 1'
#
loop_
_entity.id
_entity.type
_entity.pdbx_description
1 polymer ?
#
loop_
_entity_poly.entity_id
_entity_poly.type
_entity_poly.pdbx_seq_one_letter_code
_entity_poly.pdbx_strand_id
1 'polypeptide(L)'
;MKILIAILFGAAGVLGASQSLAAATPAAKAAYHQARDAAAAEYALARARCKSLAGNPNAVCEAEAKAQRVRADEEATAFYKNTLKAYTTSRLRIASATFELDKVKCAALAGNERDVCVKQAKATLIAAHADAKADKKAIEARANARDDKRDADYAVAKERCDAFSGVQKDNCVSAAKAQFSQ
;
A
#
# COMPACT_ATOMS: atom_id res chain seq x y z
N MET A 1 -3.46 40.70 -7.64
CA MET A 1 -2.37 39.96 -8.30
C MET A 1 -2.44 38.53 -7.76
N LYS A 2 -3.17 37.55 -8.31
CA LYS A 2 -3.18 36.98 -9.66
C LYS A 2 -1.78 36.57 -10.12
N ILE A 3 -1.39 35.33 -9.81
CA ILE A 3 -1.09 34.31 -10.83
C ILE A 3 -1.63 32.97 -10.34
N LEU A 4 -2.67 32.50 -11.03
CA LEU A 4 -3.12 31.11 -11.10
C LEU A 4 -2.19 30.39 -12.09
N ILE A 5 -1.70 29.19 -11.75
CA ILE A 5 -1.28 28.22 -12.75
C ILE A 5 -2.18 27.00 -12.58
N ALA A 6 -3.23 26.99 -13.39
CA ALA A 6 -3.95 25.79 -13.76
C ALA A 6 -3.14 25.10 -14.87
N ILE A 7 -2.82 23.82 -14.69
CA ILE A 7 -2.44 22.94 -15.80
C ILE A 7 -3.50 21.85 -15.84
N LEU A 8 -4.34 21.94 -16.87
CA LEU A 8 -5.40 21.02 -17.23
C LEU A 8 -4.83 19.78 -17.93
N PHE A 9 -5.44 18.65 -17.58
CA PHE A 9 -5.63 17.38 -18.31
C PHE A 9 -5.23 17.32 -19.80
N GLY A 10 -4.61 16.19 -20.17
CA GLY A 10 -4.79 15.61 -21.50
C GLY A 10 -3.64 14.76 -22.03
N ALA A 11 -3.63 13.46 -21.72
CA ALA A 11 -3.24 12.44 -22.68
C ALA A 11 -4.05 11.17 -22.40
N ALA A 12 -5.02 10.92 -23.28
CA ALA A 12 -5.81 9.72 -23.32
C ALA A 12 -4.97 8.53 -23.83
N GLY A 13 -5.24 7.35 -23.26
CA GLY A 13 -5.06 6.06 -23.93
C GLY A 13 -3.73 5.34 -23.70
N VAL A 14 -3.71 4.40 -22.76
CA VAL A 14 -3.34 3.00 -23.05
C VAL A 14 -4.23 2.09 -22.22
N LEU A 15 -5.21 1.46 -22.89
CA LEU A 15 -5.86 0.24 -22.43
C LEU A 15 -4.85 -0.90 -22.54
N GLY A 16 -4.73 -1.71 -21.48
CA GLY A 16 -4.11 -3.03 -21.54
C GLY A 16 -2.58 -3.08 -21.44
N ALA A 17 -2.04 -2.85 -20.24
CA ALA A 17 -0.74 -3.41 -19.89
C ALA A 17 -0.98 -4.58 -18.94
N SER A 18 -0.78 -5.80 -19.47
CA SER A 18 -0.62 -7.03 -18.72
C SER A 18 0.27 -6.75 -17.51
N GLN A 19 -0.23 -7.01 -16.30
CA GLN A 19 0.58 -6.92 -15.09
C GLN A 19 1.54 -8.11 -15.05
N SER A 20 2.54 -8.09 -15.92
CA SER A 20 3.76 -8.85 -15.70
C SER A 20 4.27 -8.44 -14.34
N LEU A 21 4.49 -9.39 -13.42
CA LEU A 21 5.33 -9.18 -12.25
C LEU A 21 6.73 -8.85 -12.78
N ALA A 22 6.96 -7.60 -13.16
CA ALA A 22 8.28 -7.11 -13.50
C ALA A 22 9.10 -7.23 -12.22
N ALA A 23 10.19 -8.01 -12.28
CA ALA A 23 11.19 -7.99 -11.24
C ALA A 23 11.57 -6.53 -10.95
N ALA A 24 11.71 -6.18 -9.66
CA ALA A 24 12.01 -4.81 -9.26
C ALA A 24 13.23 -4.29 -10.03
N THR A 25 13.05 -3.21 -10.78
CA THR A 25 14.12 -2.64 -11.59
C THR A 25 15.28 -2.17 -10.70
N PRO A 26 16.53 -2.13 -11.20
CA PRO A 26 17.64 -1.54 -10.45
C PRO A 26 17.33 -0.11 -9.95
N ALA A 27 16.59 0.67 -10.74
CA ALA A 27 16.11 1.99 -10.35
C ALA A 27 15.13 1.94 -9.16
N ALA A 28 14.16 1.01 -9.16
CA ALA A 28 13.23 0.84 -8.05
C ALA A 28 13.94 0.40 -6.76
N LYS A 29 14.95 -0.47 -6.88
CA LYS A 29 15.79 -0.89 -5.73
C LYS A 29 16.61 0.27 -5.19
N ALA A 30 17.25 1.07 -6.06
CA ALA A 30 17.99 2.26 -5.65
C ALA A 30 17.08 3.28 -4.95
N ALA A 31 15.89 3.56 -5.51
CA ALA A 31 14.90 4.45 -4.90
C ALA A 31 14.42 3.95 -3.53
N TYR A 32 14.20 2.64 -3.38
CA TYR A 32 13.87 2.03 -2.09
C TYR A 32 14.97 2.24 -1.04
N HIS A 33 16.23 1.98 -1.39
CA HIS A 33 17.35 2.22 -0.48
C HIS A 33 17.47 3.70 -0.12
N GLN A 34 17.40 4.59 -1.12
CA GLN A 34 17.45 6.03 -0.90
C GLN A 34 16.34 6.52 0.03
N ALA A 35 15.11 6.04 -0.14
CA ALA A 35 13.99 6.41 0.74
C ALA A 35 14.23 5.97 2.19
N ARG A 36 14.80 4.78 2.39
CA ARG A 36 15.11 4.28 3.74
C ARG A 36 16.29 4.99 4.38
N ASP A 37 17.30 5.34 3.59
CA ASP A 37 18.45 6.13 4.06
C ASP A 37 18.02 7.55 4.44
N ALA A 38 17.14 8.17 3.64
CA ALA A 38 16.51 9.44 3.97
C ALA A 38 15.69 9.35 5.26
N ALA A 39 14.84 8.32 5.41
CA ALA A 39 14.07 8.09 6.64
C ALA A 39 14.97 7.91 7.88
N ALA A 40 16.10 7.21 7.73
CA ALA A 40 17.07 7.03 8.81
C ALA A 40 17.77 8.35 9.18
N ALA A 41 18.15 9.17 8.18
CA ALA A 41 18.76 10.47 8.39
C ALA A 41 17.77 11.46 9.05
N GLU A 42 16.53 11.54 8.57
CA GLU A 42 15.48 12.36 9.16
C GLU A 42 15.17 11.94 10.60
N TYR A 43 15.10 10.64 10.87
CA TYR A 43 14.95 10.12 12.23
C TYR A 43 16.11 10.56 13.14
N ALA A 44 17.35 10.45 12.69
CA ALA A 44 18.51 10.87 13.46
C ALA A 44 18.48 12.37 13.78
N LEU A 45 18.11 13.21 12.79
CA LEU A 45 17.95 14.66 12.97
C LEU A 45 16.80 15.00 13.93
N ALA A 46 15.64 14.35 13.76
CA ALA A 46 14.48 14.56 14.64
C ALA A 46 14.82 14.20 16.09
N ARG A 47 15.46 13.05 16.31
CA ARG A 47 15.92 12.64 17.64
C ARG A 47 16.93 13.60 18.25
N ALA A 48 17.85 14.13 17.45
CA ALA A 48 18.81 15.12 17.94
C ALA A 48 18.10 16.37 18.49
N ARG A 49 17.03 16.82 17.82
CA ARG A 49 16.19 17.95 18.29
C ARG A 49 15.44 17.60 19.57
N CYS A 50 15.03 16.36 19.77
CA CYS A 50 14.34 15.95 21.00
C CYS A 50 15.22 16.08 22.25
N LYS A 51 16.56 16.06 22.12
CA LYS A 51 17.50 16.11 23.27
C LYS A 51 17.41 17.40 24.10
N SER A 52 16.88 18.48 23.54
CA SER A 52 16.66 19.74 24.29
C SER A 52 15.39 19.73 25.14
N LEU A 53 14.57 18.68 25.02
CA LEU A 53 13.33 18.52 25.75
C LEU A 53 13.54 17.60 26.97
N ALA A 54 12.67 17.72 27.96
CA ALA A 54 12.63 16.82 29.11
C ALA A 54 11.21 16.30 29.37
N GLY A 55 11.08 15.22 30.14
CA GLY A 55 9.80 14.67 30.57
C GLY A 55 8.92 14.19 29.40
N ASN A 56 7.60 14.36 29.55
CA ASN A 56 6.64 13.94 28.54
C ASN A 56 6.87 14.60 27.15
N PRO A 57 7.18 15.90 27.03
CA PRO A 57 7.56 16.50 25.74
C PRO A 57 8.69 15.77 25.01
N ASN A 58 9.75 15.35 25.73
CA ASN A 58 10.83 14.56 25.14
C ASN A 58 10.33 13.19 24.66
N ALA A 59 9.56 12.49 25.50
CA ALA A 59 9.01 11.18 25.15
C ALA A 59 8.11 11.25 23.91
N VAL A 60 7.24 12.26 23.82
CA VAL A 60 6.39 12.49 22.64
C VAL A 60 7.26 12.76 21.41
N CYS A 61 8.25 13.64 21.50
CA CYS A 61 9.15 13.93 20.37
C CYS A 61 9.87 12.68 19.84
N GLU A 62 10.41 11.85 20.75
CA GLU A 62 11.07 10.58 20.41
C GLU A 62 10.09 9.59 19.76
N ALA A 63 8.86 9.51 20.28
CA ALA A 63 7.81 8.66 19.71
C ALA A 63 7.34 9.14 18.33
N GLU A 64 7.24 10.46 18.10
CA GLU A 64 6.88 11.04 16.80
C GLU A 64 7.95 10.74 15.75
N ALA A 65 9.23 10.92 16.10
CA ALA A 65 10.34 10.57 15.24
C ALA A 65 10.30 9.08 14.86
N LYS A 66 10.05 8.19 15.82
CA LYS A 66 9.95 6.75 15.58
C LYS A 66 8.75 6.40 14.69
N ALA A 67 7.58 7.00 14.95
CA ALA A 67 6.38 6.76 14.15
C ALA A 67 6.56 7.23 12.69
N GLN A 68 7.22 8.38 12.49
CA GLN A 68 7.53 8.86 11.14
C GLN A 68 8.52 7.97 10.41
N ARG A 69 9.56 7.49 11.09
CA ARG A 69 10.48 6.51 10.48
C ARG A 69 9.75 5.24 10.05
N VAL A 70 8.90 4.68 10.91
CA VAL A 70 8.11 3.48 10.57
C VAL A 70 7.24 3.76 9.35
N ARG A 71 6.58 4.92 9.29
CA ARG A 71 5.79 5.31 8.12
C ARG A 71 6.62 5.30 6.84
N ALA A 72 7.74 6.01 6.82
CA ALA A 72 8.59 6.11 5.64
C ALA A 72 9.15 4.75 5.22
N ASP A 73 9.64 3.94 6.16
CA ASP A 73 10.16 2.59 5.89
C ASP A 73 9.07 1.67 5.31
N GLU A 74 7.86 1.69 5.87
CA GLU A 74 6.75 0.82 5.46
C GLU A 74 6.11 1.26 4.14
N GLU A 75 5.99 2.58 3.89
CA GLU A 75 5.55 3.11 2.59
C GLU A 75 6.56 2.76 1.49
N ALA A 76 7.86 3.01 1.72
CA ALA A 76 8.92 2.63 0.79
C ALA A 76 8.92 1.11 0.50
N THR A 77 8.74 0.29 1.54
CA THR A 77 8.64 -1.17 1.38
C THR A 77 7.41 -1.59 0.58
N ALA A 78 6.26 -0.94 0.80
CA ALA A 78 5.04 -1.23 0.07
C ALA A 78 5.16 -0.88 -1.41
N PHE A 79 5.71 0.30 -1.73
CA PHE A 79 5.99 0.71 -3.11
C PHE A 79 7.00 -0.22 -3.78
N TYR A 80 8.09 -0.57 -3.10
CA TYR A 80 9.11 -1.45 -3.67
C TYR A 80 8.57 -2.86 -3.98
N LYS A 81 7.78 -3.43 -3.07
CA LYS A 81 7.19 -4.76 -3.28
C LYS A 81 6.01 -4.74 -4.23
N ASN A 82 5.30 -3.61 -4.31
CA ASN A 82 4.11 -3.40 -5.13
C ASN A 82 3.09 -4.55 -5.10
N THR A 83 2.81 -5.09 -3.92
CA THR A 83 1.79 -6.16 -3.75
C THR A 83 0.72 -5.72 -2.77
N LEU A 84 -0.51 -6.22 -2.97
CA LEU A 84 -1.62 -5.99 -2.04
C LEU A 84 -1.24 -6.34 -0.59
N LYS A 85 -0.51 -7.46 -0.40
CA LYS A 85 0.00 -7.88 0.91
C LYS A 85 0.95 -6.84 1.52
N ALA A 86 1.85 -6.27 0.74
CA ALA A 86 2.80 -5.27 1.22
C ALA A 86 2.08 -3.97 1.62
N TYR A 87 1.18 -3.46 0.79
CA TYR A 87 0.36 -2.27 1.13
C TYR A 87 -0.51 -2.50 2.36
N THR A 88 -1.14 -3.68 2.49
CA THR A 88 -1.92 -4.03 3.68
C THR A 88 -1.03 -4.06 4.92
N THR A 89 0.15 -4.69 4.83
CA THR A 89 1.08 -4.81 5.96
C THR A 89 1.59 -3.44 6.41
N SER A 90 1.91 -2.56 5.45
CA SER A 90 2.31 -1.18 5.71
C SER A 90 1.24 -0.43 6.51
N ARG A 91 -0.04 -0.46 6.07
CA ARG A 91 -1.16 0.15 6.80
C ARG A 91 -1.29 -0.35 8.24
N LEU A 92 -1.18 -1.67 8.45
CA LEU A 92 -1.26 -2.26 9.78
C LEU A 92 -0.13 -1.79 10.71
N ARG A 93 1.10 -1.72 10.20
CA ARG A 93 2.28 -1.33 10.97
C ARG A 93 2.33 0.17 11.27
N ILE A 94 1.93 0.99 10.30
CA ILE A 94 1.76 2.43 10.48
C ILE A 94 0.72 2.71 11.57
N ALA A 95 -0.45 2.05 11.52
CA ALA A 95 -1.47 2.20 12.55
C ALA A 95 -0.95 1.81 13.95
N SER A 96 -0.19 0.71 14.05
CA SER A 96 0.43 0.31 15.32
C SER A 96 1.46 1.32 15.83
N ALA A 97 2.26 1.92 14.95
CA ALA A 97 3.21 2.96 15.33
C ALA A 97 2.51 4.25 15.78
N THR A 98 1.41 4.63 15.13
CA THR A 98 0.56 5.75 15.56
C THR A 98 -0.05 5.47 16.93
N PHE A 99 -0.54 4.26 17.18
CA PHE A 99 -1.07 3.90 18.51
C PHE A 99 -0.02 3.99 19.61
N GLU A 100 1.22 3.54 19.36
CA GLU A 100 2.30 3.68 20.34
C GLU A 100 2.66 5.15 20.59
N LEU A 101 2.63 5.99 19.55
CA LEU A 101 2.76 7.44 19.71
C LEU A 101 1.62 8.01 20.56
N ASP A 102 0.37 7.67 20.27
CA ASP A 102 -0.79 8.18 20.98
C ASP A 102 -0.77 7.76 22.46
N LYS A 103 -0.31 6.54 22.77
CA LYS A 103 -0.10 6.10 24.16
C LYS A 103 0.89 7.00 24.91
N VAL A 104 1.98 7.42 24.25
CA VAL A 104 2.94 8.35 24.86
C VAL A 104 2.30 9.72 25.03
N LYS A 105 1.53 10.22 24.06
CA LYS A 105 0.78 11.48 24.19
C LYS A 105 -0.19 11.44 25.38
N CYS A 106 -0.92 10.34 25.55
CA CYS A 106 -1.83 10.13 26.66
C CYS A 106 -1.12 10.07 28.03
N ALA A 107 0.20 9.79 28.08
CA ALA A 107 0.92 9.68 29.35
C ALA A 107 1.03 11.01 30.12
N ALA A 108 0.77 12.14 29.46
CA ALA A 108 0.67 13.45 30.09
C ALA A 108 -0.61 13.62 30.94
N LEU A 109 -1.63 12.78 30.71
CA LEU A 109 -2.92 12.84 31.38
C LEU A 109 -2.91 11.97 32.65
N ALA A 110 -3.90 12.18 33.51
CA ALA A 110 -4.07 11.42 34.74
C ALA A 110 -5.52 10.95 34.94
N GLY A 111 -5.70 9.92 35.76
CA GLY A 111 -7.02 9.36 36.10
C GLY A 111 -7.84 8.94 34.88
N ASN A 112 -9.15 9.18 34.93
CA ASN A 112 -10.10 8.80 33.89
C ASN A 112 -9.75 9.40 32.51
N GLU A 113 -9.21 10.61 32.46
CA GLU A 113 -8.83 11.26 31.19
C GLU A 113 -7.75 10.47 30.44
N ARG A 114 -6.78 9.91 31.18
CA ARG A 114 -5.76 9.04 30.58
C ARG A 114 -6.37 7.75 30.06
N ASP A 115 -7.26 7.13 30.83
CA ASP A 115 -7.90 5.88 30.44
C ASP A 115 -8.76 6.05 29.18
N VAL A 116 -9.53 7.13 29.11
CA VAL A 116 -10.32 7.50 27.93
C VAL A 116 -9.40 7.73 26.73
N CYS A 117 -8.31 8.49 26.91
CA CYS A 117 -7.34 8.75 25.85
C CYS A 117 -6.74 7.45 25.26
N VAL A 118 -6.27 6.54 26.13
CA VAL A 118 -5.69 5.26 25.68
C VAL A 118 -6.74 4.36 25.02
N LYS A 119 -7.98 4.33 25.55
CA LYS A 119 -9.09 3.59 24.92
C LYS A 119 -9.43 4.15 23.54
N GLN A 120 -9.44 5.46 23.38
CA GLN A 120 -9.69 6.11 22.09
C GLN A 120 -8.57 5.78 21.09
N ALA A 121 -7.31 5.88 21.49
CA ALA A 121 -6.17 5.49 20.66
C ALA A 121 -6.26 4.01 20.22
N LYS A 122 -6.65 3.12 21.13
CA LYS A 122 -6.85 1.69 20.83
C LYS A 122 -8.03 1.47 19.88
N ALA A 123 -9.11 2.22 20.03
CA ALA A 123 -10.25 2.16 19.11
C ALA A 123 -9.82 2.58 17.69
N THR A 124 -9.03 3.64 17.55
CA THR A 124 -8.45 4.07 16.27
C THR A 124 -7.57 2.97 15.64
N LEU A 125 -6.71 2.31 16.43
CA LEU A 125 -5.91 1.17 15.96
C LEU A 125 -6.78 0.03 15.42
N ILE A 126 -7.81 -0.36 16.20
CA ILE A 126 -8.72 -1.46 15.84
C ILE A 126 -9.46 -1.12 14.54
N ALA A 127 -9.98 0.11 14.42
CA ALA A 127 -10.64 0.59 13.21
C ALA A 127 -9.71 0.52 12.00
N ALA A 128 -8.51 1.10 12.10
CA ALA A 128 -7.53 1.08 11.01
C ALA A 128 -7.13 -0.34 10.59
N HIS A 129 -7.01 -1.28 11.55
CA HIS A 129 -6.75 -2.69 11.26
C HIS A 129 -7.92 -3.38 10.59
N ALA A 130 -9.16 -3.09 11.01
CA ALA A 130 -10.36 -3.63 10.42
C ALA A 130 -10.51 -3.16 8.96
N ASP A 131 -10.37 -1.85 8.73
CA ASP A 131 -10.48 -1.24 7.40
C ASP A 131 -9.42 -1.80 6.43
N ALA A 132 -8.16 -1.88 6.87
CA ALA A 132 -7.10 -2.45 6.03
C ALA A 132 -7.36 -3.91 5.64
N LYS A 133 -7.94 -4.71 6.55
CA LYS A 133 -8.31 -6.11 6.26
C LYS A 133 -9.55 -6.21 5.37
N ALA A 134 -10.54 -5.33 5.56
CA ALA A 134 -11.75 -5.29 4.74
C ALA A 134 -11.42 -4.90 3.30
N ASP A 135 -10.60 -3.86 3.11
CA ASP A 135 -10.15 -3.42 1.79
C ASP A 135 -9.39 -4.53 1.06
N LYS A 136 -8.47 -5.22 1.77
CA LYS A 136 -7.74 -6.36 1.21
C LYS A 136 -8.72 -7.43 0.69
N LYS A 137 -9.68 -7.85 1.52
CA LYS A 137 -10.67 -8.86 1.15
C LYS A 137 -11.52 -8.41 -0.05
N ALA A 138 -11.93 -7.16 -0.09
CA ALA A 138 -12.73 -6.61 -1.18
C ALA A 138 -11.93 -6.58 -2.51
N ILE A 139 -10.64 -6.25 -2.45
CA ILE A 139 -9.75 -6.28 -3.62
C ILE A 139 -9.54 -7.72 -4.11
N GLU A 140 -9.28 -8.66 -3.20
CA GLU A 140 -9.13 -10.10 -3.53
C GLU A 140 -10.41 -10.66 -4.15
N ALA A 141 -11.57 -10.40 -3.57
CA ALA A 141 -12.86 -10.86 -4.11
C ALA A 141 -13.11 -10.32 -5.53
N ARG A 142 -12.78 -9.05 -5.78
CA ARG A 142 -12.90 -8.45 -7.12
C ARG A 142 -11.89 -9.03 -8.11
N ALA A 143 -10.69 -9.39 -7.66
CA ALA A 143 -9.69 -10.04 -8.51
C ALA A 143 -10.16 -11.44 -8.92
N ASN A 144 -10.55 -12.27 -7.94
CA ASN A 144 -11.07 -13.61 -8.20
C ASN A 144 -12.29 -13.58 -9.14
N ALA A 145 -13.25 -12.67 -8.90
CA ALA A 145 -14.42 -12.55 -9.77
C ALA A 145 -14.08 -12.11 -11.22
N ARG A 146 -12.96 -11.42 -11.44
CA ARG A 146 -12.48 -11.11 -12.79
C ARG A 146 -11.81 -12.33 -13.42
N ASP A 147 -11.04 -13.08 -12.64
CA ASP A 147 -10.39 -14.32 -13.09
C ASP A 147 -11.45 -15.36 -13.49
N ASP A 148 -12.46 -15.60 -12.65
CA ASP A 148 -13.55 -16.54 -12.91
C ASP A 148 -14.31 -16.20 -14.22
N LYS A 149 -14.61 -14.92 -14.44
CA LYS A 149 -15.27 -14.46 -15.67
C LYS A 149 -14.40 -14.68 -16.90
N ARG A 150 -13.11 -14.35 -16.79
CA ARG A 150 -12.14 -14.53 -17.88
C ARG A 150 -11.98 -16.01 -18.23
N ASP A 151 -11.92 -16.88 -17.22
CA ASP A 151 -11.82 -18.33 -17.40
C ASP A 151 -13.08 -18.90 -18.07
N ALA A 152 -14.27 -18.43 -17.67
CA ALA A 152 -15.53 -18.80 -18.30
C ALA A 152 -15.61 -18.33 -19.77
N ASP A 153 -15.22 -17.09 -20.06
CA ASP A 153 -15.20 -16.55 -21.42
C ASP A 153 -14.17 -17.28 -22.30
N TYR A 154 -13.00 -17.62 -21.74
CA TYR A 154 -12.00 -18.44 -22.41
C TYR A 154 -12.53 -19.84 -22.74
N ALA A 155 -13.25 -20.49 -21.81
CA ALA A 155 -13.86 -21.79 -22.05
C ALA A 155 -14.84 -21.75 -23.23
N VAL A 156 -15.69 -20.71 -23.30
CA VAL A 156 -16.60 -20.50 -24.44
C VAL A 156 -15.83 -20.24 -25.74
N ALA A 157 -14.79 -19.41 -25.70
CA ALA A 157 -13.98 -19.12 -26.89
C ALA A 157 -13.26 -20.38 -27.41
N LYS A 158 -12.77 -21.23 -26.50
CA LYS A 158 -12.15 -22.51 -26.84
C LYS A 158 -13.16 -23.47 -27.48
N GLU A 159 -14.36 -23.59 -26.93
CA GLU A 159 -15.44 -24.41 -27.50
C GLU A 159 -15.80 -23.95 -28.92
N ARG A 160 -15.83 -22.62 -29.18
CA ARG A 160 -16.05 -22.10 -30.53
C ARG A 160 -14.97 -22.52 -31.53
N CYS A 161 -13.74 -22.73 -31.08
CA CYS A 161 -12.66 -23.21 -31.94
C CYS A 161 -12.84 -24.67 -32.36
N ASP A 162 -13.71 -25.44 -31.70
CA ASP A 162 -14.00 -26.83 -32.07
C ASP A 162 -14.75 -26.97 -33.40
N ALA A 163 -15.27 -25.87 -33.94
CA ALA A 163 -15.78 -25.80 -35.31
C ALA A 163 -14.68 -25.92 -36.39
N PHE A 164 -13.41 -25.81 -36.01
CA PHE A 164 -12.26 -25.92 -36.93
C PHE A 164 -11.47 -27.22 -36.71
N SER A 165 -10.57 -27.53 -37.64
CA SER A 165 -9.67 -28.68 -37.55
C SER A 165 -8.24 -28.33 -37.97
N GLY A 166 -7.27 -29.12 -37.53
CA GLY A 166 -5.85 -28.94 -37.86
C GLY A 166 -5.34 -27.53 -37.48
N VAL A 167 -4.47 -26.98 -38.33
CA VAL A 167 -3.79 -25.69 -38.11
C VAL A 167 -4.76 -24.54 -37.82
N GLN A 168 -5.97 -24.56 -38.39
CA GLN A 168 -6.97 -23.52 -38.17
C GLN A 168 -7.48 -23.54 -36.72
N LYS A 169 -7.71 -24.73 -36.16
CA LYS A 169 -8.09 -24.90 -34.75
C LYS A 169 -6.97 -24.47 -33.82
N ASP A 170 -5.73 -24.86 -34.12
CA ASP A 170 -4.57 -24.51 -33.31
C ASP A 170 -4.36 -22.98 -33.25
N ASN A 171 -4.52 -22.31 -34.39
CA ASN A 171 -4.45 -20.85 -34.47
C ASN A 171 -5.59 -20.19 -33.70
N CYS A 172 -6.82 -20.71 -33.80
CA CYS A 172 -7.97 -20.20 -33.04
C CYS A 172 -7.74 -20.30 -31.52
N VAL A 173 -7.32 -21.47 -31.02
CA VAL A 173 -7.05 -21.68 -29.60
C VAL A 173 -5.91 -20.79 -29.11
N SER A 174 -4.86 -20.62 -29.92
CA SER A 174 -3.73 -19.75 -29.60
C SER A 174 -4.16 -18.28 -29.50
N ALA A 175 -5.01 -17.82 -30.42
CA ALA A 175 -5.60 -16.48 -30.36
C ALA A 175 -6.48 -16.29 -29.12
N ALA A 176 -7.29 -17.29 -28.77
CA ALA A 176 -8.10 -17.25 -27.55
C ALA A 176 -7.22 -17.17 -26.28
N LYS A 177 -6.15 -17.97 -26.20
CA LYS A 177 -5.20 -17.88 -25.07
C LYS A 177 -4.57 -16.50 -24.96
N ALA A 178 -4.14 -15.93 -26.08
CA ALA A 178 -3.58 -14.58 -26.10
C ALA A 178 -4.59 -13.52 -25.67
N GLN A 179 -5.84 -13.60 -26.15
CA GLN A 179 -6.91 -12.67 -25.80
C GLN A 179 -7.25 -12.72 -24.31
N PHE A 180 -7.30 -13.91 -23.72
CA PHE A 180 -7.71 -14.12 -22.32
C PHE A 180 -6.53 -14.30 -21.36
N SER A 181 -5.29 -14.11 -21.81
CA SER A 181 -4.08 -14.23 -20.99
C SER A 181 -3.96 -15.57 -20.23
N GLN A 182 -4.28 -16.67 -20.92
CA GLN A 182 -4.26 -18.06 -20.39
C GLN A 182 -3.03 -18.85 -20.82
#